data_AF-A0A2D6M8T5-F1
#
_entry.id   AF-A0A2D6M8T5-F1
#
_cell.length_a   1.000
_cell.length_b   1.000
_cell.length_c   1.000
_cell.angle_alpha   90.00
_cell.angle_beta   90.00
_cell.angle_gamma   90.00
#
_symmetry.space_group_name_H-M   'P 1'
#
loop_
_entity.id
_entity.type
_entity.pdbx_description
1 polymer ?
#
loop_
_entity_poly.entity_id
_entity_poly.type
_entity_poly.pdbx_seq_one_letter_code
_entity_poly.pdbx_strand_id
1 'polypeptide(L)' 'MVDIFLNVLTLAGTFSTLLGLLVLVQIFMVPKKYPMDRSNRINHLRLVWFAVKSPHKFVELHPWLKNDEGDNV' A
#
# COMPACT_ATOMS: atom_id res chain seq x y z
N MET A 1 22.27 -21.68 14.50
CA MET A 1 21.08 -21.84 13.63
C MET A 1 19.86 -21.10 14.19
N VAL A 2 19.55 -21.23 15.48
CA VAL A 2 18.40 -20.54 16.12
C VAL A 2 18.53 -19.00 16.05
N ASP A 3 19.73 -18.44 16.27
CA ASP A 3 19.93 -16.99 16.23
C ASP A 3 19.70 -16.39 14.84
N ILE A 4 20.13 -17.11 13.78
CA ILE A 4 19.89 -16.71 12.39
C ILE A 4 18.38 -16.66 12.11
N PHE A 5 17.65 -17.68 12.56
CA PHE A 5 16.19 -17.73 12.41
C PHE A 5 15.49 -16.57 13.15
N LEU A 6 15.88 -16.29 14.40
CA LEU A 6 15.33 -15.17 15.17
C LEU A 6 15.63 -13.82 14.54
N ASN A 7 16.83 -13.63 13.99
CA ASN A 7 17.21 -12.40 13.30
C ASN A 7 16.38 -12.19 12.03
N VAL A 8 16.18 -13.26 11.23
CA VAL A 8 15.33 -13.18 10.02
C VAL A 8 13.89 -12.86 10.38
N LEU A 9 13.34 -13.50 11.41
CA LEU A 9 11.97 -13.24 11.87
C LEU A 9 11.80 -11.80 12.35
N THR A 10 12.78 -11.29 13.11
CA THR A 10 12.76 -9.92 13.62
C THR A 10 12.88 -8.90 12.50
N LEU A 11 13.76 -9.15 11.51
CA LEU A 11 13.92 -8.31 10.34
C LEU A 11 12.65 -8.27 9.47
N ALA A 12 12.06 -9.44 9.20
CA ALA A 12 10.81 -9.54 8.45
C ALA A 12 9.66 -8.86 9.19
N GLY A 13 9.54 -9.11 10.50
CA GLY A 13 8.52 -8.51 11.35
C GLY A 13 8.62 -6.99 11.43
N THR A 14 9.83 -6.46 11.62
CA THR A 14 10.07 -5.00 11.63
C THR A 14 9.77 -4.39 10.27
N PHE A 15 10.20 -5.00 9.16
CA PHE A 15 9.90 -4.53 7.82
C PHE A 15 8.38 -4.46 7.55
N SER A 16 7.64 -5.52 7.84
CA SER A 16 6.18 -5.53 7.69
C SER A 16 5.49 -4.49 8.57
N THR A 17 5.97 -4.29 9.80
CA THR A 17 5.43 -3.29 10.73
C THR A 17 5.66 -1.86 10.22
N LEU A 18 6.85 -1.58 9.70
CA LEU A 18 7.19 -0.28 9.12
C LEU A 18 6.34 0.02 7.88
N LEU A 19 6.12 -0.96 7.00
CA LEU A 19 5.21 -0.81 5.86
C LEU A 19 3.77 -0.52 6.31
N GLY A 20 3.26 -1.26 7.31
CA GLY A 20 1.94 -1.02 7.87
C GLY A 20 1.81 0.38 8.47
N LEU A 21 2.83 0.84 9.21
CA LEU A 21 2.88 2.17 9.78
C LEU A 21 2.89 3.26 8.71
N LEU A 22 3.66 3.09 7.63
CA LEU A 22 3.71 4.03 6.52
C LEU A 22 2.32 4.20 5.89
N VAL A 23 1.60 3.10 5.64
CA VAL A 23 0.23 3.14 5.10
C VAL A 23 -0.71 3.87 6.06
N LEU A 24 -0.62 3.63 7.37
CA LEU A 24 -1.44 4.32 8.37
C LEU A 24 -1.14 5.83 8.40
N VAL A 25 0.14 6.22 8.39
CA VAL A 25 0.55 7.63 8.37
C VAL A 25 0.02 8.33 7.11
N GLN A 26 0.13 7.70 5.94
CA GLN A 26 -0.40 8.24 4.68
C GLN A 26 -1.93 8.41 4.71
N ILE A 27 -2.65 7.51 5.38
CA ILE A 27 -4.12 7.57 5.43
C ILE A 27 -4.62 8.58 6.46
N PHE A 28 -3.98 8.65 7.64
CA PHE A 28 -4.48 9.39 8.80
C PHE A 28 -3.77 10.72 9.06
N MET A 29 -2.46 10.82 8.83
CA MET A 29 -1.67 12.02 9.17
C MET A 29 -1.48 12.97 7.99
N VAL A 30 -1.46 12.48 6.74
CA VAL A 30 -1.33 13.36 5.58
C VAL A 30 -2.59 14.23 5.43
N PRO A 31 -2.45 15.57 5.47
CA PRO A 31 -3.59 16.47 5.38
C PRO A 31 -4.23 16.34 4.00
N LYS A 32 -5.53 16.07 3.98
CA LYS A 32 -6.29 15.90 2.75
C LYS A 32 -7.00 17.19 2.40
N LYS A 33 -7.03 17.54 1.11
CA LYS A 33 -7.70 18.75 0.63
C LYS A 33 -9.20 18.71 0.99
N TYR A 34 -9.70 19.83 1.54
CA TYR A 34 -11.12 20.02 1.84
C TYR A 34 -11.93 20.23 0.54
N PRO A 35 -13.19 19.78 0.43
CA PRO A 35 -14.00 19.07 1.42
C PRO A 35 -13.79 17.56 1.35
N MET A 36 -13.24 16.99 2.42
CA MET A 36 -13.13 15.54 2.54
C MET A 36 -13.99 15.02 3.68
N ASP A 37 -15.19 14.56 3.32
CA ASP A 37 -16.15 13.98 4.26
C ASP A 37 -15.65 12.65 4.87
N ARG A 38 -16.27 12.24 5.99
CA ARG A 38 -15.96 10.94 6.65
C ARG A 38 -16.09 9.75 5.69
N SER A 39 -17.06 9.78 4.78
CA SER A 39 -17.27 8.79 3.71
C SER A 39 -16.07 8.73 2.74
N ASN A 40 -15.50 9.89 2.42
CA ASN A 40 -14.37 10.00 1.51
C ASN A 40 -13.07 9.45 2.13
N ARG A 41 -12.93 9.49 3.47
CA ARG A 41 -11.82 8.83 4.19
C ARG A 41 -11.85 7.30 4.05
N ILE A 42 -13.03 6.69 4.19
CA ILE A 42 -13.21 5.25 3.97
C ILE A 42 -12.94 4.89 2.51
N ASN A 43 -13.37 5.74 1.58
CA ASN A 43 -13.09 5.54 0.15
C ASN A 43 -11.59 5.55 -0.14
N HIS A 44 -10.82 6.40 0.54
CA HIS A 44 -9.37 6.44 0.40
C HIS A 44 -8.67 5.16 0.91
N LEU A 45 -9.16 4.54 1.99
CA LEU A 45 -8.66 3.23 2.46
C LEU A 45 -8.98 2.14 1.43
N ARG A 46 -10.19 2.16 0.86
CA ARG A 46 -10.56 1.25 -0.24
C ARG A 46 -9.70 1.47 -1.47
N LEU A 47 -9.32 2.70 -1.77
CA LEU A 47 -8.48 3.05 -2.91
C LEU A 47 -7.08 2.46 -2.78
N VAL A 48 -6.49 2.53 -1.57
CA VAL A 48 -5.22 1.86 -1.26
C VAL A 48 -5.34 0.35 -1.46
N TRP A 49 -6.43 -0.26 -0.97
CA TRP A 49 -6.69 -1.69 -1.17
C TRP A 49 -6.87 -2.07 -2.65
N PHE A 50 -7.61 -1.26 -3.42
CA PHE A 50 -7.80 -1.47 -4.85
C PHE A 50 -6.52 -1.30 -5.65
N ALA A 51 -5.65 -0.35 -5.28
CA ALA A 51 -4.36 -0.16 -5.92
C ALA A 51 -3.46 -1.40 -5.78
N VAL A 52 -3.53 -2.09 -4.63
CA VAL A 52 -2.78 -3.34 -4.41
C VAL A 52 -3.44 -4.53 -5.12
N LYS A 53 -4.77 -4.68 -5.03
CA LYS A 53 -5.48 -5.87 -5.55
C LYS A 53 -5.70 -5.84 -7.06
N SER A 54 -5.86 -4.66 -7.64
CA SER A 54 -6.28 -4.51 -9.04
C SER A 54 -5.53 -3.33 -9.68
N PRO A 55 -4.18 -3.41 -9.79
CA PRO A 55 -3.36 -2.33 -10.31
C PRO A 55 -3.72 -1.95 -11.76
N HIS A 56 -4.22 -2.90 -12.55
CA HIS A 56 -4.71 -2.69 -13.93
C HIS A 56 -5.75 -1.55 -14.04
N LYS A 57 -6.53 -1.29 -12.97
CA LYS A 57 -7.54 -0.21 -12.95
C LYS A 57 -6.93 1.19 -12.80
N PHE A 58 -5.65 1.27 -12.45
CA PHE A 58 -4.93 2.52 -12.23
C PHE A 58 -3.89 2.79 -13.33
N VAL A 59 -3.83 1.95 -14.36
CA VAL A 59 -2.86 2.04 -15.47
C VAL A 59 -2.98 3.35 -16.25
N GLU A 60 -4.19 3.90 -16.41
CA GLU A 60 -4.38 5.20 -17.07
C GLU A 60 -3.80 6.37 -16.25
N LEU A 61 -3.87 6.27 -14.91
CA LEU A 61 -3.33 7.27 -13.99
C LEU A 61 -1.82 7.11 -13.77
N HIS A 62 -1.33 5.88 -13.91
CA HIS A 62 0.05 5.49 -13.69
C HIS A 62 0.53 4.63 -14.85
N PRO A 63 0.95 5.25 -15.98
CA PRO A 63 1.32 4.53 -17.20
C PRO A 63 2.44 3.51 -17.03
N TRP A 64 3.24 3.61 -15.97
CA TRP A 64 4.28 2.65 -15.64
C TRP A 64 3.73 1.30 -15.14
N LEU A 65 2.47 1.24 -14.70
CA LEU A 65 1.75 -0.01 -14.40
C LEU A 65 1.31 -0.76 -15.66
N LYS A 66 1.37 -0.12 -16.85
CA LYS A 66 0.88 -0.69 -18.12
C LYS A 66 1.73 -1.84 -18.66
N ASN A 67 2.96 -1.97 -18.18
CA ASN A 67 3.92 -2.96 -18.65
C ASN A 67 4.23 -3.99 -17.56
N ASP A 68 3.32 -4.18 -16.61
CA ASP A 68 3.49 -5.20 -15.58
C ASP A 68 3.42 -6.58 -16.26
N GLU A 69 4.31 -7.50 -15.88
CA GLU A 69 4.61 -8.72 -16.65
C GLU A 69 3.39 -9.64 -16.86
N GLY A 70 2.31 -9.45 -16.08
CA GLY A 70 1.04 -10.17 -16.22
C GLY A 70 0.16 -9.75 -17.39
N ASP A 71 0.39 -8.59 -18.04
CA ASP A 71 -0.35 -8.17 -19.24
C ASP A 71 0.23 -8.79 -20.54
N ASN A 72 1.36 -9.52 -20.45
CA ASN A 72 2.03 -10.19 -21.56
C ASN A 72 1.70 -11.69 -21.70
N VAL A 73 0.68 -12.20 -20.99
CA VAL A 73 0.25 -13.61 -21.04
C VAL A 73 -1.06 -13.77 -21.81
#